data_AF-G4CSV2-F1
#
_entry.id   AF-G4CSV2-F1
#
_cell.length_a   1.000
_cell.length_b   1.000
_cell.length_c   1.000
_cell.angle_alpha   90.00
_cell.angle_beta   90.00
_cell.angle_gamma   90.00
#
_symmetry.space_group_name_H-M   'P 1'
#
loop_
_entity.id
_entity.type
_entity.pdbx_description
1 polymer ?
#
loop_
_entity_poly.entity_id
_entity_poly.type
_entity_poly.pdbx_seq_one_letter_code
_entity_poly.pdbx_strand_id
1 'polypeptide(L)'
;MTILPERYEDISKEILSDIFYLKGLSNRGRVTLIRQYAEILCRVLLKIDDHFYLGKFEQRLKKEIPEAILVADINCHVRNLTKLGNSATHLDKELKVVITDKDCESALNSLNFLISYLFIDYFRRYKFGIRSEAQRIISLLPPFIRVVILQGLYKEYGNNIAVIDKLFLAILKSEGENNAIKWVEEEKSNLMKLSCIEDGALDAYREQGIPEVVIQQIIFNAPQNMYEHCLQKLEEMKLAFPDLKFPYKTFEEAKAAYFFIIENEMKNCNSEIMELISLMDFIYIGRNID
;
A
#
# COMPACT_ATOMS: atom_id res chain seq x y z
N MET A 1 -1.09 10.43 -23.84
CA MET A 1 -1.32 11.00 -22.50
C MET A 1 -0.17 10.51 -21.65
N THR A 2 0.75 11.40 -21.31
CA THR A 2 2.12 11.05 -20.89
C THR A 2 2.08 10.26 -19.59
N ILE A 3 2.71 9.08 -19.62
CA ILE A 3 2.91 8.18 -18.51
C ILE A 3 3.90 8.87 -17.57
N LEU A 4 3.40 9.64 -16.59
CA LEU A 4 4.20 10.32 -15.57
C LEU A 4 5.33 9.44 -14.97
N PRO A 5 5.13 8.12 -14.76
CA PRO A 5 6.19 7.21 -14.34
C PRO A 5 7.45 7.21 -15.23
N GLU A 6 7.32 7.20 -16.56
CA GLU A 6 8.45 7.05 -17.49
C GLU A 6 9.44 8.22 -17.39
N ARG A 7 8.94 9.46 -17.23
CA ARG A 7 9.78 10.65 -17.10
C ARG A 7 10.68 10.61 -15.86
N TYR A 8 10.23 9.97 -14.79
CA TYR A 8 10.95 9.91 -13.52
C TYR A 8 11.74 8.63 -13.37
N GLU A 9 11.74 7.73 -14.34
CA GLU A 9 12.35 6.41 -14.20
C GLU A 9 13.85 6.50 -13.87
N ASP A 10 14.66 7.16 -14.71
CA ASP A 10 16.11 7.21 -14.52
C ASP A 10 16.52 7.93 -13.23
N ILE A 11 15.88 9.06 -12.93
CA ILE A 11 16.15 9.81 -11.70
C ILE A 11 15.69 9.03 -10.46
N SER A 12 14.61 8.26 -10.56
CA SER A 12 14.15 7.40 -9.46
C SER A 12 15.12 6.23 -9.24
N LYS A 13 15.69 5.65 -10.30
CA LYS A 13 16.73 4.61 -10.18
C LYS A 13 17.94 5.14 -9.43
N GLU A 14 18.44 6.30 -9.82
CA GLU A 14 19.60 6.94 -9.18
C GLU A 14 19.32 7.24 -7.70
N ILE A 15 18.23 7.96 -7.41
CA ILE A 15 17.89 8.37 -6.05
C ILE A 15 17.67 7.15 -5.13
N LEU A 16 16.90 6.14 -5.58
CA LEU A 16 16.64 4.96 -4.76
C LEU A 16 17.89 4.12 -4.54
N SER A 17 18.72 3.96 -5.58
CA SER A 17 20.00 3.28 -5.45
C SER A 17 20.87 3.93 -4.38
N ASP A 18 20.92 5.26 -4.36
CA ASP A 18 21.69 6.00 -3.37
C ASP A 18 21.11 5.89 -1.96
N ILE A 19 19.79 6.03 -1.81
CA ILE A 19 19.14 5.93 -0.49
C ILE A 19 19.44 4.58 0.18
N PHE A 20 19.31 3.49 -0.58
CA PHE A 20 19.28 2.13 -0.04
C PHE A 20 20.61 1.36 -0.16
N TYR A 21 21.44 1.63 -1.18
CA TYR A 21 22.60 0.80 -1.50
C TYR A 21 23.95 1.53 -1.46
N LEU A 22 23.97 2.88 -1.52
CA LEU A 22 25.22 3.63 -1.43
C LEU A 22 25.81 3.59 0.00
N LYS A 23 27.00 3.01 0.11
CA LYS A 23 27.75 2.95 1.38
C LYS A 23 28.31 4.32 1.75
N GLY A 24 28.20 4.69 3.02
CA GLY A 24 28.75 5.95 3.55
C GLY A 24 27.89 7.19 3.27
N LEU A 25 26.69 7.04 2.73
CA LEU A 25 25.75 8.15 2.59
C LEU A 25 25.39 8.71 3.98
N SER A 26 25.68 9.99 4.19
CA SER A 26 25.33 10.66 5.45
C SER A 26 23.81 10.73 5.65
N ASN A 27 23.36 10.77 6.91
CA ASN A 27 21.95 10.95 7.25
C ASN A 27 21.34 12.21 6.60
N ARG A 28 22.13 13.29 6.53
CA ARG A 28 21.74 14.51 5.84
C ARG A 28 21.49 14.25 4.35
N GLY A 29 22.43 13.60 3.66
CA GLY A 29 22.29 13.21 2.27
C GLY A 29 21.09 12.31 2.03
N ARG A 30 20.91 11.29 2.87
CA ARG A 30 19.78 10.36 2.80
C ARG A 30 18.43 11.07 2.93
N VAL A 31 18.26 11.96 3.90
CA VAL A 31 17.01 12.73 4.06
C VAL A 31 16.76 13.66 2.88
N THR A 32 17.80 14.28 2.31
CA THR A 32 17.67 15.11 1.10
C THR A 32 17.17 14.29 -0.09
N LEU A 33 17.74 13.11 -0.33
CA LEU A 33 17.32 12.20 -1.40
C LEU A 33 15.91 11.67 -1.18
N ILE A 34 15.55 11.28 0.06
CA ILE A 34 14.18 10.88 0.41
C ILE A 34 13.19 12.00 0.09
N ARG A 35 13.53 13.27 0.39
CA ARG A 35 12.68 14.42 0.06
C ARG A 35 12.52 14.59 -1.46
N GLN A 36 13.58 14.42 -2.23
CA GLN A 36 13.50 14.51 -3.70
C GLN A 36 12.59 13.42 -4.27
N TYR A 37 12.75 12.17 -3.83
CA TYR A 37 11.88 11.08 -4.27
C TYR A 37 10.44 11.27 -3.80
N ALA A 38 10.21 11.81 -2.60
CA ALA A 38 8.88 12.18 -2.15
C ALA A 38 8.22 13.25 -3.05
N GLU A 39 8.98 14.21 -3.57
CA GLU A 39 8.45 15.18 -4.54
C GLU A 39 8.00 14.49 -5.83
N ILE A 40 8.77 13.52 -6.32
CA ILE A 40 8.39 12.69 -7.48
C ILE A 40 7.08 11.93 -7.19
N LEU A 41 6.98 11.25 -6.04
CA LEU A 41 5.77 10.53 -5.64
C LEU A 41 4.55 11.46 -5.56
N CYS A 42 4.70 12.66 -5.00
CA CYS A 42 3.63 13.65 -4.97
C CYS A 42 3.22 14.12 -6.37
N ARG A 43 4.16 14.27 -7.31
CA ARG A 43 3.85 14.63 -8.71
C ARG A 43 3.09 13.52 -9.41
N VAL A 44 3.48 12.26 -9.19
CA VAL A 44 2.76 11.08 -9.70
C VAL A 44 1.35 11.01 -9.13
N LEU A 45 1.21 11.16 -7.81
CA LEU A 45 -0.09 11.15 -7.11
C LEU A 45 -1.03 12.23 -7.65
N LEU A 46 -0.54 13.48 -7.72
CA LEU A 46 -1.35 14.64 -8.10
C LEU A 46 -1.53 14.75 -9.63
N LYS A 47 -0.87 13.89 -10.40
CA LYS A 47 -0.85 13.90 -11.86
C LYS A 47 -0.44 15.26 -12.47
N ILE A 48 0.60 15.89 -11.90
CA ILE A 48 1.10 17.21 -12.31
C ILE A 48 2.48 17.13 -12.97
N ASP A 49 2.70 17.96 -13.99
CA ASP A 49 3.97 18.13 -14.71
C ASP A 49 4.56 19.54 -14.59
N ASP A 50 3.86 20.43 -13.86
CA ASP A 50 4.20 21.83 -13.67
C ASP A 50 5.22 22.06 -12.54
N HIS A 51 5.50 23.34 -12.27
CA HIS A 51 6.37 23.71 -11.17
C HIS A 51 5.71 23.39 -9.82
N PHE A 52 6.38 22.57 -9.01
CA PHE A 52 5.86 22.05 -7.76
C PHE A 52 6.97 21.99 -6.71
N TYR A 53 6.58 22.25 -5.47
CA TYR A 53 7.42 22.08 -4.29
C TYR A 53 6.60 21.36 -3.23
N LEU A 54 7.26 20.47 -2.48
CA LEU A 54 6.62 19.69 -1.44
C LEU A 54 5.87 20.55 -0.39
N GLY A 55 6.36 21.75 -0.09
CA GLY A 55 5.69 22.69 0.82
C GLY A 55 4.34 23.22 0.34
N LYS A 56 4.00 23.09 -0.95
CA LYS A 56 2.69 23.46 -1.53
C LYS A 56 1.75 22.25 -1.67
N PHE A 57 2.16 21.08 -1.20
CA PHE A 57 1.42 19.84 -1.39
C PHE A 57 -0.02 19.92 -0.91
N GLU A 58 -0.28 20.40 0.31
CA GLU A 58 -1.64 20.44 0.86
C GLU A 58 -2.61 21.24 -0.01
N GLN A 59 -2.17 22.40 -0.51
CA GLN A 59 -2.97 23.23 -1.42
C GLN A 59 -3.22 22.52 -2.75
N ARG A 60 -2.19 21.84 -3.29
CA ARG A 60 -2.31 21.08 -4.54
C ARG A 60 -3.22 19.86 -4.36
N LEU A 61 -3.11 19.12 -3.26
CA LEU A 61 -3.97 17.97 -2.97
C LEU A 61 -5.44 18.37 -2.98
N LYS A 62 -5.80 19.45 -2.27
CA LYS A 62 -7.18 19.97 -2.26
C LYS A 62 -7.70 20.36 -3.65
N LYS A 63 -6.80 20.81 -4.54
CA LYS A 63 -7.15 21.22 -5.91
C LYS A 63 -7.29 20.04 -6.85
N GLU A 64 -6.30 19.15 -6.87
CA GLU A 64 -6.21 18.05 -7.85
C GLU A 64 -6.98 16.79 -7.41
N ILE A 65 -7.15 16.59 -6.09
CA ILE A 65 -7.87 15.45 -5.51
C ILE A 65 -8.80 15.95 -4.39
N PRO A 66 -9.89 16.68 -4.73
CA PRO A 66 -10.81 17.24 -3.73
C PRO A 66 -11.49 16.17 -2.86
N GLU A 67 -11.71 14.98 -3.43
CA GLU A 67 -12.31 13.82 -2.76
C GLU A 67 -11.26 12.92 -2.05
N ALA A 68 -10.07 13.45 -1.74
CA ALA A 68 -9.03 12.70 -1.06
C ALA A 68 -9.51 12.20 0.32
N ILE A 69 -9.20 10.95 0.64
CA ILE A 69 -9.41 10.36 1.98
C ILE A 69 -8.12 10.45 2.79
N LEU A 70 -8.18 10.34 4.12
CA LEU A 70 -6.99 10.40 4.99
C LEU A 70 -6.14 11.68 4.80
N VAL A 71 -6.78 12.81 4.47
CA VAL A 71 -6.11 14.09 4.18
C VAL A 71 -5.21 14.54 5.33
N ALA A 72 -5.65 14.33 6.57
CA ALA A 72 -4.85 14.67 7.75
C ALA A 72 -3.55 13.86 7.82
N ASP A 73 -3.62 12.55 7.57
CA ASP A 73 -2.49 11.63 7.63
C ASP A 73 -1.45 11.96 6.54
N ILE A 74 -1.87 12.06 5.27
CA ILE A 74 -0.92 12.39 4.18
C ILE A 74 -0.28 13.76 4.38
N ASN A 75 -1.04 14.77 4.79
CA ASN A 75 -0.48 16.09 5.06
C ASN A 75 0.48 16.06 6.26
N CYS A 76 0.29 15.18 7.23
CA CYS A 76 1.24 14.99 8.34
C CYS A 76 2.57 14.45 7.82
N HIS A 77 2.54 13.38 7.03
CA HIS A 77 3.74 12.77 6.46
C HIS A 77 4.50 13.71 5.50
N VAL A 78 3.79 14.43 4.63
CA VAL A 78 4.41 15.41 3.73
C VAL A 78 5.02 16.59 4.49
N ARG A 79 4.35 17.08 5.55
CA ARG A 79 4.93 18.12 6.42
C ARG A 79 6.17 17.63 7.14
N ASN A 80 6.20 16.39 7.61
CA ASN A 80 7.39 15.79 8.22
C ASN A 80 8.57 15.76 7.25
N LEU A 81 8.37 15.24 6.03
CA LEU A 81 9.37 15.22 4.95
C LEU A 81 9.85 16.64 4.57
N THR A 82 8.93 17.61 4.55
CA THR A 82 9.27 19.00 4.29
C THR A 82 10.17 19.57 5.39
N LYS A 83 9.83 19.36 6.67
CA LYS A 83 10.61 19.86 7.81
C LYS A 83 12.00 19.21 7.89
N LEU A 84 12.07 17.89 7.77
CA LEU A 84 13.33 17.15 7.79
C LEU A 84 14.21 17.51 6.60
N GLY A 85 13.63 17.56 5.39
CA GLY A 85 14.36 17.96 4.18
C GLY A 85 14.87 19.40 4.24
N ASN A 86 14.11 20.34 4.83
CA ASN A 86 14.57 21.71 5.05
C ASN A 86 15.78 21.72 6.00
N SER A 87 15.70 20.96 7.10
CA SER A 87 16.79 20.84 8.08
C SER A 87 18.03 20.16 7.48
N ALA A 88 17.84 19.24 6.54
CA ALA A 88 18.92 18.53 5.85
C ALA A 88 19.57 19.38 4.73
N THR A 89 18.88 20.35 4.16
CA THR A 89 19.37 21.14 3.01
C THR A 89 19.86 22.53 3.41
N HIS A 90 19.20 23.17 4.38
CA HIS A 90 19.48 24.54 4.80
C HIS A 90 20.26 24.59 6.12
N LEU A 91 20.97 25.70 6.33
CA LEU A 91 21.81 25.95 7.51
C LEU A 91 21.26 27.08 8.40
N ASP A 92 19.95 27.29 8.37
CA ASP A 92 19.29 28.32 9.19
C ASP A 92 19.38 27.97 10.69
N LYS A 93 19.51 28.99 11.55
CA LYS A 93 19.71 28.85 13.00
C LYS A 93 18.51 28.22 13.70
N GLU A 94 17.32 28.36 13.13
CA GLU A 94 16.09 27.78 13.67
C GLU A 94 15.91 26.30 13.28
N LEU A 95 16.74 25.80 12.35
CA LEU A 95 16.66 24.43 11.86
C LEU A 95 17.57 23.47 12.65
N LYS A 96 17.21 22.19 12.58
CA LYS A 96 17.97 21.14 13.25
C LYS A 96 19.37 21.02 12.62
N VAL A 97 20.41 21.18 13.45
CA VAL A 97 21.82 21.14 13.01
C VAL A 97 22.28 19.71 12.67
N VAL A 98 21.88 18.73 13.48
CA VAL A 98 22.29 17.33 13.33
C VAL A 98 21.10 16.46 12.93
N ILE A 99 21.24 15.73 11.81
CA ILE A 99 20.26 14.74 11.36
C ILE A 99 20.66 13.37 11.90
N THR A 100 19.79 12.77 12.70
CA THR A 100 20.03 11.50 13.39
C THR A 100 19.45 10.31 12.63
N ASP A 101 19.76 9.09 13.06
CA ASP A 101 19.19 7.88 12.48
C ASP A 101 17.66 7.83 12.65
N LYS A 102 17.16 8.31 13.80
CA LYS A 102 15.71 8.44 14.05
C LYS A 102 15.02 9.39 13.07
N ASP A 103 15.72 10.45 12.64
CA ASP A 103 15.18 11.34 11.60
C ASP A 103 15.11 10.63 10.25
N CYS A 104 16.11 9.82 9.92
CA CYS A 104 16.13 9.02 8.70
C CYS A 104 15.01 7.97 8.70
N GLU A 105 14.81 7.29 9.83
CA GLU A 105 13.72 6.35 10.03
C GLU A 105 12.35 7.04 9.89
N SER A 106 12.18 8.21 10.53
CA SER A 106 10.96 9.03 10.40
C SER A 106 10.69 9.48 8.96
N ALA A 107 11.74 9.87 8.22
CA ALA A 107 11.65 10.23 6.82
C ALA A 107 11.27 9.01 5.96
N LEU A 108 11.90 7.86 6.19
CA LEU A 108 11.60 6.61 5.47
C LEU A 108 10.18 6.12 5.75
N ASN A 109 9.70 6.19 6.99
CA ASN A 109 8.32 5.87 7.34
C ASN A 109 7.33 6.78 6.61
N SER A 110 7.63 8.07 6.49
CA SER A 110 6.81 9.02 5.74
C SER A 110 6.86 8.77 4.23
N LEU A 111 8.01 8.34 3.71
CA LEU A 111 8.15 7.92 2.32
C LEU A 111 7.33 6.67 2.01
N ASN A 112 7.39 5.66 2.88
CA ASN A 112 6.60 4.43 2.76
C ASN A 112 5.10 4.74 2.80
N PHE A 113 4.67 5.68 3.66
CA PHE A 113 3.28 6.13 3.65
C PHE A 113 2.88 6.79 2.31
N LEU A 114 3.74 7.63 1.72
CA LEU A 114 3.46 8.22 0.41
C LEU A 114 3.34 7.18 -0.70
N ILE A 115 4.22 6.15 -0.67
CA ILE A 115 4.13 5.01 -1.59
C ILE A 115 2.78 4.30 -1.41
N SER A 116 2.40 3.96 -0.17
CA SER A 116 1.11 3.35 0.14
C SER A 116 -0.06 4.22 -0.32
N TYR A 117 0.04 5.54 -0.20
CA TYR A 117 -1.05 6.45 -0.54
C TYR A 117 -1.35 6.49 -2.04
N LEU A 118 -0.40 6.20 -2.92
CA LEU A 118 -0.67 6.01 -4.35
C LEU A 118 -1.74 4.93 -4.57
N PHE A 119 -1.64 3.83 -3.82
CA PHE A 119 -2.59 2.72 -3.88
C PHE A 119 -3.88 3.01 -3.11
N ILE A 120 -3.81 3.75 -2.00
CA ILE A 120 -5.02 4.21 -1.30
C ILE A 120 -5.87 5.09 -2.24
N ASP A 121 -5.27 6.04 -2.97
CA ASP A 121 -6.00 6.85 -3.95
C ASP A 121 -6.54 6.01 -5.11
N TYR A 122 -5.78 5.02 -5.60
CA TYR A 122 -6.27 4.07 -6.60
C TYR A 122 -7.54 3.34 -6.12
N PHE A 123 -7.50 2.75 -4.91
CA PHE A 123 -8.62 1.98 -4.38
C PHE A 123 -9.78 2.83 -3.89
N ARG A 124 -9.56 4.10 -3.58
CA ARG A 124 -10.62 5.09 -3.39
C ARG A 124 -11.47 5.26 -4.66
N ARG A 125 -10.83 5.24 -5.84
CA ARG A 125 -11.51 5.42 -7.14
C ARG A 125 -12.18 4.14 -7.66
N TYR A 126 -11.55 2.98 -7.49
CA TYR A 126 -12.03 1.72 -8.08
C TYR A 126 -12.62 0.73 -7.07
N LYS A 127 -12.68 1.11 -5.78
CA LYS A 127 -13.16 0.32 -4.64
C LYS A 127 -12.46 -1.04 -4.48
N PHE A 128 -11.77 -1.22 -3.36
CA PHE A 128 -11.16 -2.50 -3.02
C PHE A 128 -12.21 -3.61 -2.92
N GLY A 129 -11.92 -4.80 -3.46
CA GLY A 129 -12.83 -5.95 -3.48
C GLY A 129 -13.47 -6.21 -4.85
N ILE A 130 -13.73 -5.17 -5.65
CA ILE A 130 -14.50 -5.29 -6.90
C ILE A 130 -13.81 -6.13 -7.98
N ARG A 131 -12.48 -6.00 -8.13
CA ARG A 131 -11.70 -6.75 -9.10
C ARG A 131 -10.71 -7.67 -8.42
N SER A 132 -10.80 -8.95 -8.76
CA SER A 132 -9.91 -9.98 -8.21
C SER A 132 -8.45 -9.77 -8.63
N GLU A 133 -8.23 -9.28 -9.85
CA GLU A 133 -6.94 -8.92 -10.45
C GLU A 133 -6.24 -7.87 -9.60
N ALA A 134 -6.95 -6.80 -9.24
CA ALA A 134 -6.40 -5.72 -8.44
C ALA A 134 -5.94 -6.22 -7.06
N GLN A 135 -6.70 -7.13 -6.44
CA GLN A 135 -6.35 -7.77 -5.17
C GLN A 135 -5.13 -8.70 -5.28
N ARG A 136 -5.00 -9.44 -6.40
CA ARG A 136 -3.81 -10.26 -6.66
C ARG A 136 -2.56 -9.39 -6.86
N ILE A 137 -2.68 -8.31 -7.64
CA ILE A 137 -1.57 -7.39 -7.93
C ILE A 137 -1.08 -6.68 -6.66
N ILE A 138 -1.97 -6.06 -5.87
CA ILE A 138 -1.56 -5.46 -4.58
C ILE A 138 -0.92 -6.48 -3.65
N SER A 139 -1.35 -7.75 -3.68
CA SER A 139 -0.75 -8.78 -2.83
C SER A 139 0.74 -8.98 -3.09
N LEU A 140 1.25 -8.60 -4.27
CA LEU A 140 2.66 -8.67 -4.64
C LEU A 140 3.52 -7.60 -3.98
N LEU A 141 2.92 -6.57 -3.35
CA LEU A 141 3.65 -5.60 -2.54
C LEU A 141 4.24 -6.23 -1.28
N PRO A 142 5.34 -5.66 -0.73
CA PRO A 142 5.85 -6.05 0.58
C PRO A 142 4.76 -5.97 1.64
N PRO A 143 4.66 -6.96 2.56
CA PRO A 143 3.63 -7.00 3.59
C PRO A 143 3.45 -5.69 4.36
N PHE A 144 4.54 -5.01 4.73
CA PHE A 144 4.47 -3.77 5.52
C PHE A 144 3.82 -2.61 4.75
N ILE A 145 4.02 -2.53 3.43
CA ILE A 145 3.33 -1.54 2.58
C ILE A 145 1.84 -1.87 2.48
N ARG A 146 1.51 -3.17 2.35
CA ARG A 146 0.11 -3.64 2.31
C ARG A 146 -0.64 -3.31 3.60
N VAL A 147 -0.01 -3.47 4.76
CA VAL A 147 -0.59 -3.08 6.05
C VAL A 147 -1.01 -1.62 6.02
N VAL A 148 -0.13 -0.70 5.63
CA VAL A 148 -0.44 0.74 5.60
C VAL A 148 -1.59 1.04 4.65
N ILE A 149 -1.61 0.43 3.45
CA ILE A 149 -2.69 0.60 2.47
C ILE A 149 -4.03 0.13 3.07
N LEU A 150 -4.05 -1.08 3.59
CA LEU A 150 -5.27 -1.74 4.03
C LEU A 150 -5.81 -1.17 5.35
N GLN A 151 -4.94 -0.72 6.26
CA GLN A 151 -5.34 0.05 7.42
C GLN A 151 -5.96 1.40 7.01
N GLY A 152 -5.37 2.07 6.03
CA GLY A 152 -5.92 3.31 5.47
C GLY A 152 -7.33 3.10 4.89
N LEU A 153 -7.50 2.05 4.08
CA LEU A 153 -8.80 1.69 3.53
C LEU A 153 -9.79 1.24 4.60
N TYR A 154 -9.35 0.52 5.65
CA TYR A 154 -10.22 0.06 6.73
C TYR A 154 -10.77 1.22 7.56
N LYS A 155 -9.98 2.27 7.80
CA LYS A 155 -10.45 3.49 8.49
C LYS A 155 -11.66 4.14 7.80
N GLU A 156 -11.70 4.11 6.47
CA GLU A 156 -12.76 4.73 5.66
C GLU A 156 -13.88 3.74 5.31
N TYR A 157 -13.54 2.46 5.12
CA TYR A 157 -14.42 1.40 4.64
C TYR A 157 -14.42 0.20 5.59
N GLY A 158 -14.65 0.46 6.89
CA GLY A 158 -14.52 -0.54 7.97
C GLY A 158 -15.46 -1.75 7.91
N ASN A 159 -16.43 -1.74 7.00
CA ASN A 159 -17.34 -2.86 6.75
C ASN A 159 -17.00 -3.63 5.47
N ASN A 160 -15.96 -3.22 4.73
CA ASN A 160 -15.53 -3.89 3.51
C ASN A 160 -14.79 -5.18 3.87
N ILE A 161 -15.44 -6.32 3.66
CA ILE A 161 -14.92 -7.63 4.08
C ILE A 161 -13.67 -8.06 3.32
N ALA A 162 -13.51 -7.62 2.06
CA ALA A 162 -12.28 -7.84 1.29
C ALA A 162 -11.10 -7.06 1.88
N VAL A 163 -11.33 -5.83 2.36
CA VAL A 163 -10.29 -5.06 3.08
C VAL A 163 -9.91 -5.76 4.38
N ILE A 164 -10.89 -6.24 5.15
CA ILE A 164 -10.66 -6.97 6.41
C ILE A 164 -9.85 -8.25 6.19
N ASP A 165 -10.25 -9.12 5.24
CA ASP A 165 -9.54 -10.37 4.89
C ASP A 165 -8.08 -10.08 4.56
N LYS A 166 -7.85 -9.10 3.67
CA LYS A 166 -6.50 -8.77 3.24
C LYS A 166 -5.69 -8.06 4.31
N LEU A 167 -6.31 -7.23 5.15
CA LEU A 167 -5.64 -6.54 6.24
C LEU A 167 -5.12 -7.54 7.27
N PHE A 168 -5.97 -8.47 7.70
CA PHE A 168 -5.57 -9.55 8.59
C PHE A 168 -4.34 -10.31 8.05
N LEU A 169 -4.39 -10.73 6.78
CA LEU A 169 -3.28 -11.42 6.13
C LEU A 169 -2.03 -10.55 5.97
N ALA A 170 -2.18 -9.24 5.78
CA ALA A 170 -1.05 -8.33 5.70
C ALA A 170 -0.36 -8.17 7.06
N ILE A 171 -1.14 -7.99 8.14
CA ILE A 171 -0.62 -7.92 9.52
C ILE A 171 0.09 -9.23 9.88
N LEU A 172 -0.54 -10.38 9.62
CA LEU A 172 0.07 -11.69 9.87
C LEU A 172 1.42 -11.85 9.18
N LYS A 173 1.52 -11.44 7.91
CA LYS A 173 2.72 -11.56 7.10
C LYS A 173 3.82 -10.55 7.45
N SER A 174 3.43 -9.37 7.94
CA SER A 174 4.35 -8.27 8.23
C SER A 174 4.83 -8.28 9.68
N GLU A 175 3.91 -8.51 10.61
CA GLU A 175 4.06 -8.26 12.04
C GLU A 175 3.91 -9.54 12.88
N GLY A 176 3.50 -10.65 12.27
CA GLY A 176 3.43 -11.97 12.89
C GLY A 176 2.08 -12.28 13.57
N GLU A 177 1.96 -13.53 14.02
CA GLU A 177 0.73 -14.09 14.60
C GLU A 177 0.19 -13.27 15.77
N ASN A 178 1.03 -12.91 16.74
CA ASN A 178 0.60 -12.18 17.93
C ASN A 178 -0.08 -10.84 17.60
N ASN A 179 0.47 -10.08 16.65
CA ASN A 179 -0.09 -8.79 16.25
C ASN A 179 -1.38 -8.97 15.43
N ALA A 180 -1.44 -10.01 14.58
CA ALA A 180 -2.65 -10.33 13.83
C ALA A 180 -3.81 -10.73 14.77
N ILE A 181 -3.55 -11.59 15.75
CA ILE A 181 -4.54 -11.99 16.77
C ILE A 181 -4.97 -10.78 17.59
N LYS A 182 -4.00 -9.96 18.04
CA LYS A 182 -4.30 -8.75 18.81
C LYS A 182 -5.25 -7.82 18.04
N TRP A 183 -5.00 -7.59 16.76
CA TRP A 183 -5.87 -6.77 15.92
C TRP A 183 -7.29 -7.35 15.80
N VAL A 184 -7.41 -8.68 15.59
CA VAL A 184 -8.72 -9.36 15.52
C VAL A 184 -9.48 -9.23 16.84
N GLU A 185 -8.82 -9.34 17.99
CA GLU A 185 -9.45 -9.17 19.31
C GLU A 185 -9.86 -7.72 19.58
N GLU A 186 -9.05 -6.73 19.18
CA GLU A 186 -9.38 -5.32 19.31
C GLU A 186 -10.62 -4.94 18.46
N GLU A 187 -10.73 -5.51 17.25
CA GLU A 187 -11.84 -5.24 16.31
C GLU A 187 -13.03 -6.21 16.49
N LYS A 188 -12.98 -7.13 17.45
CA LYS A 188 -13.96 -8.22 17.63
C LYS A 188 -15.41 -7.76 17.59
N SER A 189 -15.72 -6.67 18.27
CA SER A 189 -17.09 -6.13 18.34
C SER A 189 -17.65 -5.67 16.99
N ASN A 190 -16.78 -5.25 16.06
CA ASN A 190 -17.14 -4.93 14.69
C ASN A 190 -17.21 -6.21 13.84
N LEU A 191 -16.17 -7.02 13.88
CA LEU A 191 -16.03 -8.21 13.05
C LEU A 191 -17.15 -9.25 13.27
N MET A 192 -17.62 -9.41 14.51
CA MET A 192 -18.74 -10.32 14.82
C MET A 192 -20.08 -9.90 14.20
N LYS A 193 -20.23 -8.65 13.76
CA LYS A 193 -21.45 -8.13 13.13
C LYS A 193 -21.45 -8.28 11.61
N LEU A 194 -20.28 -8.55 11.01
CA LEU A 194 -20.10 -8.56 9.57
C LEU A 194 -20.23 -9.99 9.03
N SER A 195 -21.04 -10.14 7.98
CA SER A 195 -21.15 -11.36 7.18
C SER A 195 -19.81 -11.67 6.49
N CYS A 196 -19.54 -12.95 6.22
CA CYS A 196 -18.42 -13.39 5.39
C CYS A 196 -18.74 -13.37 3.88
N ILE A 197 -19.99 -13.08 3.52
CA ILE A 197 -20.48 -13.02 2.16
C ILE A 197 -20.77 -11.56 1.83
N GLU A 198 -20.15 -11.05 0.75
CA GLU A 198 -20.37 -9.68 0.29
C GLU A 198 -21.84 -9.43 -0.06
N ASP A 199 -22.31 -8.22 0.25
CA ASP A 199 -23.66 -7.79 -0.13
C ASP A 199 -23.84 -7.89 -1.64
N GLY A 200 -24.92 -8.55 -2.07
CA GLY A 200 -25.23 -8.77 -3.48
C GLY A 200 -24.44 -9.91 -4.15
N ALA A 201 -23.48 -10.55 -3.47
CA ALA A 201 -22.71 -11.65 -4.06
C ALA A 201 -23.60 -12.85 -4.43
N LEU A 202 -24.59 -13.15 -3.60
CA LEU A 202 -25.53 -14.25 -3.87
C LEU A 202 -26.36 -13.99 -5.13
N ASP A 203 -26.78 -12.75 -5.35
CA ASP A 203 -27.53 -12.38 -6.55
C ASP A 203 -26.63 -12.41 -7.79
N ALA A 204 -25.40 -11.93 -7.68
CA ALA A 204 -24.41 -12.04 -8.75
C ALA A 204 -24.13 -13.52 -9.13
N TYR A 205 -24.05 -14.43 -8.15
CA TYR A 205 -23.92 -15.87 -8.43
C TYR A 205 -25.13 -16.42 -9.18
N ARG A 206 -26.35 -16.01 -8.82
CA ARG A 206 -27.57 -16.41 -9.53
C ARG A 206 -27.58 -15.89 -10.96
N GLU A 207 -27.20 -14.63 -11.17
CA GLU A 207 -27.09 -14.00 -12.50
C GLU A 207 -26.04 -14.70 -13.37
N GLN A 208 -24.96 -15.20 -12.78
CA GLN A 208 -23.93 -16.00 -13.47
C GLN A 208 -24.36 -17.45 -13.72
N GLY A 209 -25.58 -17.84 -13.33
CA GLY A 209 -26.12 -19.18 -13.53
C GLY A 209 -25.52 -20.24 -12.61
N ILE A 210 -24.91 -19.85 -11.47
CA ILE A 210 -24.42 -20.78 -10.47
C ILE A 210 -25.61 -21.54 -9.85
N PRO A 211 -25.59 -22.88 -9.81
CA PRO A 211 -26.71 -23.66 -9.27
C PRO A 211 -27.01 -23.33 -7.80
N GLU A 212 -28.29 -23.22 -7.42
CA GLU A 212 -28.70 -22.85 -6.05
C GLU A 212 -28.15 -23.81 -4.99
N VAL A 213 -27.99 -25.11 -5.31
CA VAL A 213 -27.33 -26.07 -4.39
C VAL A 213 -25.90 -25.68 -4.04
N VAL A 214 -25.15 -25.12 -4.99
CA VAL A 214 -23.78 -24.63 -4.78
C VAL A 214 -23.81 -23.36 -3.94
N ILE A 215 -24.75 -22.46 -4.20
CA ILE A 215 -24.94 -21.23 -3.41
C ILE A 215 -25.26 -21.57 -1.95
N GLN A 216 -26.17 -22.52 -1.70
CA GLN A 216 -26.49 -22.99 -0.35
C GLN A 216 -25.29 -23.64 0.33
N GLN A 217 -24.45 -24.37 -0.40
CA GLN A 217 -23.22 -24.94 0.14
C GLN A 217 -22.17 -23.87 0.49
N ILE A 218 -22.07 -22.79 -0.30
CA ILE A 218 -21.24 -21.62 0.04
C ILE A 218 -21.72 -20.98 1.35
N ILE A 219 -23.04 -20.76 1.48
CA ILE A 219 -23.63 -20.18 2.70
C ILE A 219 -23.37 -21.08 3.91
N PHE A 220 -23.60 -22.39 3.76
CA PHE A 220 -23.44 -23.36 4.85
C PHE A 220 -21.99 -23.49 5.32
N ASN A 221 -21.03 -23.38 4.39
CA ASN A 221 -19.60 -23.48 4.70
C ASN A 221 -18.95 -22.14 5.08
N ALA A 222 -19.66 -21.03 4.93
CA ALA A 222 -19.13 -19.72 5.32
C ALA A 222 -19.00 -19.64 6.85
N PRO A 223 -17.90 -19.08 7.39
CA PRO A 223 -17.80 -18.78 8.82
C PRO A 223 -18.95 -17.88 9.26
N GLN A 224 -19.33 -17.94 10.53
CA GLN A 224 -20.52 -17.21 11.02
C GLN A 224 -20.37 -15.69 10.83
N ASN A 225 -19.15 -15.18 10.95
CA ASN A 225 -18.82 -13.77 10.85
C ASN A 225 -17.32 -13.57 10.56
N MET A 226 -16.93 -12.31 10.27
CA MET A 226 -15.55 -11.99 9.92
C MET A 226 -14.52 -12.25 11.04
N TYR A 227 -14.94 -12.32 12.31
CA TYR A 227 -14.05 -12.68 13.42
C TYR A 227 -13.64 -14.16 13.31
N GLU A 228 -14.61 -15.06 13.14
CA GLU A 228 -14.34 -16.48 12.91
C GLU A 228 -13.58 -16.72 11.61
N HIS A 229 -13.91 -15.98 10.54
CA HIS A 229 -13.18 -16.05 9.27
C HIS A 229 -11.70 -15.75 9.45
N CYS A 230 -11.33 -14.69 10.17
CA CYS A 230 -9.92 -14.35 10.39
C CYS A 230 -9.19 -15.44 11.18
N LEU A 231 -9.82 -16.00 12.22
CA LEU A 231 -9.23 -17.08 13.02
C LEU A 231 -9.09 -18.38 12.23
N GLN A 232 -10.09 -18.76 11.43
CA GLN A 232 -9.97 -19.89 10.51
C GLN A 232 -8.86 -19.65 9.49
N LYS A 233 -8.75 -18.41 8.97
CA LYS A 233 -7.72 -18.05 8.00
C LYS A 233 -6.31 -18.19 8.58
N LEU A 234 -6.13 -17.91 9.87
CA LEU A 234 -4.86 -18.15 10.56
C LEU A 234 -4.46 -19.63 10.48
N GLU A 235 -5.40 -20.53 10.81
CA GLU A 235 -5.14 -21.97 10.81
C GLU A 235 -4.87 -22.49 9.39
N GLU A 236 -5.58 -21.98 8.38
CA GLU A 236 -5.27 -22.25 6.97
C GLU A 236 -3.85 -21.80 6.61
N MET A 237 -3.43 -20.62 7.07
CA MET A 237 -2.07 -20.11 6.81
C MET A 237 -1.00 -20.92 7.54
N LYS A 238 -1.26 -21.41 8.75
CA LYS A 238 -0.33 -22.29 9.48
C LYS A 238 -0.12 -23.63 8.76
N LEU A 239 -1.17 -24.16 8.14
CA LEU A 239 -1.09 -25.38 7.33
C LEU A 239 -0.33 -25.13 6.01
N ALA A 240 -0.61 -24.03 5.33
CA ALA A 240 0.00 -23.70 4.03
C ALA A 240 1.46 -23.23 4.15
N PHE A 241 1.79 -22.56 5.25
CA PHE A 241 3.11 -21.99 5.52
C PHE A 241 3.60 -22.44 6.90
N PRO A 242 4.29 -23.58 7.01
CA PRO A 242 4.90 -24.02 8.26
C PRO A 242 5.77 -22.91 8.88
N ASP A 243 5.70 -22.76 10.19
CA ASP A 243 6.31 -21.65 10.96
C ASP A 243 5.90 -20.23 10.52
N LEU A 244 4.81 -20.09 9.73
CA LEU A 244 4.38 -18.83 9.15
C LEU A 244 5.49 -18.10 8.38
N LYS A 245 6.35 -18.87 7.70
CA LYS A 245 7.41 -18.35 6.83
C LYS A 245 6.83 -18.02 5.46
N PHE A 246 6.71 -16.72 5.18
CA PHE A 246 6.17 -16.22 3.92
C PHE A 246 7.26 -15.91 2.90
N PRO A 247 6.95 -15.90 1.59
CA PRO A 247 7.96 -15.83 0.52
C PRO A 247 8.76 -14.52 0.43
N TYR A 248 8.20 -13.40 0.89
CA TYR A 248 8.86 -12.09 0.84
C TYR A 248 8.35 -11.17 1.96
N LYS A 249 9.21 -10.26 2.37
CA LYS A 249 9.02 -9.23 3.40
C LYS A 249 9.47 -7.85 2.94
N THR A 250 10.50 -7.77 2.09
CA THR A 250 11.08 -6.52 1.59
C THR A 250 10.63 -6.19 0.16
N PHE A 251 10.98 -4.99 -0.33
CA PHE A 251 10.79 -4.63 -1.73
C PHE A 251 11.64 -5.49 -2.66
N GLU A 252 12.86 -5.77 -2.26
CA GLU A 252 13.87 -6.51 -3.02
C GLU A 252 13.41 -7.97 -3.21
N GLU A 253 12.98 -8.65 -2.13
CA GLU A 253 12.44 -10.01 -2.19
C GLU A 253 11.14 -10.08 -3.02
N ALA A 254 10.26 -9.08 -2.89
CA ALA A 254 8.97 -9.04 -3.59
C ALA A 254 9.12 -8.76 -5.09
N LYS A 255 10.20 -8.09 -5.51
CA LYS A 255 10.41 -7.65 -6.90
C LYS A 255 10.41 -8.81 -7.89
N ALA A 256 11.13 -9.89 -7.59
CA ALA A 256 11.20 -11.04 -8.47
C ALA A 256 9.82 -11.71 -8.65
N ALA A 257 9.08 -11.89 -7.56
CA ALA A 257 7.74 -12.44 -7.58
C ALA A 257 6.78 -11.56 -8.40
N TYR A 258 6.89 -10.24 -8.26
CA TYR A 258 6.09 -9.29 -9.02
C TYR A 258 6.30 -9.47 -10.54
N PHE A 259 7.53 -9.37 -11.03
CA PHE A 259 7.80 -9.45 -12.47
C PHE A 259 7.46 -10.83 -13.06
N PHE A 260 7.62 -11.91 -12.29
CA PHE A 260 7.22 -13.24 -12.73
C PHE A 260 5.69 -13.38 -12.91
N ILE A 261 4.90 -12.76 -12.03
CA ILE A 261 3.44 -12.92 -12.03
C ILE A 261 2.76 -11.93 -12.98
N ILE A 262 3.27 -10.69 -13.07
CA ILE A 262 2.61 -9.61 -13.77
C ILE A 262 2.45 -9.87 -15.28
N GLU A 263 3.41 -10.57 -15.91
CA GLU A 263 3.33 -10.95 -17.32
C GLU A 263 2.06 -11.76 -17.65
N ASN A 264 1.56 -12.55 -16.70
CA ASN A 264 0.32 -13.31 -16.88
C ASN A 264 -0.92 -12.45 -16.60
N GLU A 265 -0.87 -11.55 -15.62
CA GLU A 265 -1.99 -10.67 -15.30
C GLU A 265 -2.23 -9.62 -16.40
N MET A 266 -1.21 -9.22 -17.16
CA MET A 266 -1.35 -8.25 -18.26
C MET A 266 -2.23 -8.75 -19.43
N LYS A 267 -2.51 -10.04 -19.53
CA LYS A 267 -3.36 -10.62 -20.59
C LYS A 267 -4.82 -10.19 -20.36
N ASN A 268 -5.36 -9.36 -21.25
CA ASN A 268 -6.73 -8.81 -21.21
C ASN A 268 -7.01 -7.76 -20.11
N CYS A 269 -6.00 -7.02 -19.65
CA CYS A 269 -6.21 -5.93 -18.71
C CYS A 269 -6.99 -4.75 -19.31
N ASN A 270 -7.92 -4.20 -18.54
CA ASN A 270 -8.56 -2.92 -18.84
C ASN A 270 -7.68 -1.75 -18.38
N SER A 271 -8.10 -0.51 -18.69
CA SER A 271 -7.35 0.70 -18.32
C SER A 271 -7.15 0.87 -16.81
N GLU A 272 -8.08 0.40 -15.98
CA GLU A 272 -8.01 0.50 -14.53
C GLU A 272 -6.88 -0.38 -13.98
N ILE A 273 -6.82 -1.64 -14.40
CA ILE A 273 -5.74 -2.55 -14.01
C ILE A 273 -4.40 -2.08 -14.59
N MET A 274 -4.37 -1.57 -15.82
CA MET A 274 -3.13 -1.00 -16.39
C MET A 274 -2.61 0.20 -15.58
N GLU A 275 -3.50 1.03 -15.02
CA GLU A 275 -3.11 2.11 -14.10
C GLU A 275 -2.45 1.54 -12.83
N LEU A 276 -3.01 0.48 -12.24
CA LEU A 276 -2.43 -0.18 -11.08
C LEU A 276 -1.06 -0.80 -11.39
N ILE A 277 -0.94 -1.50 -12.51
CA ILE A 277 0.32 -2.11 -12.95
C ILE A 277 1.38 -1.03 -13.13
N SER A 278 1.05 0.09 -13.75
CA SER A 278 1.98 1.21 -13.92
C SER A 278 2.47 1.79 -12.58
N LEU A 279 1.61 1.84 -11.55
CA LEU A 279 2.04 2.22 -10.19
C LEU A 279 2.97 1.17 -9.56
N MET A 280 2.67 -0.11 -9.76
CA MET A 280 3.49 -1.22 -9.27
C MET A 280 4.88 -1.21 -9.91
N ASP A 281 4.95 -1.12 -11.24
CA ASP A 281 6.20 -0.99 -11.99
C ASP A 281 7.03 0.17 -11.43
N PHE A 282 6.39 1.33 -11.27
CA PHE A 282 7.04 2.54 -10.79
C PHE A 282 7.73 2.38 -9.43
N ILE A 283 7.08 1.73 -8.45
CA ILE A 283 7.64 1.62 -7.09
C ILE A 283 8.79 0.57 -6.99
N TYR A 284 8.91 -0.34 -7.96
CA TYR A 284 10.01 -1.31 -8.05
C TYR A 284 11.20 -0.81 -8.87
N ILE A 285 11.07 0.35 -9.51
CA ILE A 285 12.20 1.05 -10.15
C ILE A 285 13.30 1.29 -9.10
N GLY A 286 14.57 1.13 -9.49
CA GLY A 286 15.72 1.42 -8.63
C GLY A 286 15.95 0.45 -7.47
N ARG A 287 15.05 -0.51 -7.23
CA ARG A 287 15.25 -1.59 -6.26
C ARG A 287 16.13 -2.70 -6.85
N ASN A 288 17.03 -3.26 -6.06
CA ASN A 288 17.77 -4.46 -6.45
C ASN A 288 16.87 -5.70 -6.38
N ILE A 289 17.25 -6.75 -7.11
CA ILE A 289 16.73 -8.09 -6.90
C ILE A 289 17.69 -8.78 -5.94
N ASP A 290 17.15 -9.33 -4.85
CA ASP A 290 17.91 -10.16 -3.90
C ASP A 290 18.18 -11.57 -4.46
#